data_AF-A0A0C2ILL0-F1
#
_entry.id   AF-A0A0C2ILL0-F1
#
_cell.length_a   1.000
_cell.length_b   1.000
_cell.length_c   1.000
_cell.angle_alpha   90.00
_cell.angle_beta   90.00
_cell.angle_gamma   90.00
#
_symmetry.space_group_name_H-M   'P 1'
#
loop_
_entity.id
_entity.type
_entity.pdbx_description
1 polymer ?
#
loop_
_entity_poly.entity_id
_entity_poly.type
_entity_poly.pdbx_seq_one_letter_code
_entity_poly.pdbx_strand_id
1 'polypeptide(L)'
;METRTYVSFDNMKNFKPLVLEGQSSASLKYDSWIEMDLQCSIDTREHNFQDYWIVNFQGTYHRKHSSRKHTFISFNGGKSWKIIGTQIENLIILGHGGLLFGSEKGSDKIFFSYNEGNTWHSKFLKYKSVIVMKKLEYPNNLAIATINYNTRSNIYYFYLFKFSSVLSNRSLMTDTMCQRKDFQTWYVPRYFRNCFQGQQVFYMKKKSNVLCVDNRTFIRAEINQCPCFIEDFQWY
;
A
#
# COMPACT_ATOMS: atom_id res chain seq x y z
N MET A 1 5.35 18.05 -24.23
CA MET A 1 4.23 18.11 -23.26
C MET A 1 4.66 17.36 -22.02
N GLU A 2 4.55 17.97 -20.86
CA GLU A 2 4.79 17.30 -19.57
C GLU A 2 3.47 16.68 -19.11
N THR A 3 3.45 15.36 -18.91
CA THR A 3 2.28 14.66 -18.40
C THR A 3 2.37 14.60 -16.88
N ARG A 4 1.30 15.01 -16.19
CA ARG A 4 1.20 14.98 -14.73
C ARG A 4 -0.11 14.36 -14.29
N THR A 5 -0.06 13.51 -13.27
CA THR A 5 -1.25 12.87 -12.72
C THR A 5 -1.86 13.69 -11.59
N TYR A 6 -3.20 13.72 -11.57
CA TYR A 6 -3.99 14.39 -10.55
C TYR A 6 -5.02 13.42 -9.96
N VAL A 7 -5.44 13.71 -8.72
CA VAL A 7 -6.47 12.95 -8.00
C VAL A 7 -7.58 13.89 -7.54
N SER A 8 -8.82 13.41 -7.59
CA SER A 8 -9.99 14.07 -7.01
C SER A 8 -10.52 13.30 -5.81
N PHE A 9 -11.00 14.04 -4.81
CA PHE A 9 -11.60 13.48 -3.59
C PHE A 9 -13.05 13.98 -3.39
N ASP A 10 -13.64 14.56 -4.42
CA ASP A 10 -14.95 15.22 -4.39
C ASP A 10 -15.70 15.01 -5.71
N ASN A 11 -15.61 13.78 -6.22
CA ASN A 11 -16.31 13.34 -7.42
C ASN A 11 -16.06 14.26 -8.62
N MET A 12 -14.77 14.52 -8.89
CA MET A 12 -14.28 15.27 -10.06
C MET A 12 -14.56 16.78 -10.02
N LYS A 13 -15.02 17.34 -8.90
CA LYS A 13 -15.17 18.80 -8.76
C LYS A 13 -13.82 19.50 -8.69
N ASN A 14 -12.87 18.93 -7.97
CA ASN A 14 -11.52 19.47 -7.85
C ASN A 14 -10.45 18.39 -8.01
N PHE A 15 -9.32 18.81 -8.57
CA PHE A 15 -8.16 17.96 -8.80
C PHE A 15 -6.93 18.52 -8.09
N LYS A 16 -6.18 17.66 -7.41
CA LYS A 16 -4.90 17.99 -6.77
C LYS A 16 -3.78 17.15 -7.39
N PRO A 17 -2.58 17.71 -7.59
CA PRO A 17 -1.45 16.91 -8.03
C PRO A 17 -1.10 15.88 -6.95
N LEU A 18 -0.56 14.73 -7.36
CA LEU A 18 -0.09 13.73 -6.42
C LEU A 18 1.12 14.26 -5.64
N VAL A 19 1.19 13.90 -4.35
CA VAL A 19 2.21 14.37 -3.40
C VAL A 19 2.91 13.17 -2.75
N LEU A 20 4.23 13.23 -2.64
CA LEU A 20 4.98 12.27 -1.83
C LEU A 20 4.80 12.58 -0.33
N GLU A 21 4.80 11.54 0.50
CA GLU A 21 4.79 11.70 1.95
C GLU A 21 5.98 12.53 2.44
N GLY A 22 5.72 13.45 3.37
CA GLY A 22 6.71 14.40 3.88
C GLY A 22 6.99 15.59 2.95
N GLN A 23 6.50 15.60 1.70
CA GLN A 23 6.55 16.77 0.83
C GLN A 23 5.28 17.62 0.95
N SER A 24 5.44 18.94 0.97
CA SER A 24 4.31 19.86 0.92
C SER A 24 3.86 20.09 -0.53
N SER A 25 2.56 20.32 -0.75
CA SER A 25 2.04 20.72 -2.07
C SER A 25 2.66 22.02 -2.58
N ALA A 26 3.11 22.90 -1.67
CA ALA A 26 3.81 24.14 -2.00
C ALA A 26 5.22 23.88 -2.58
N SER A 27 5.88 22.79 -2.19
CA SER A 27 7.23 22.41 -2.69
C SER A 27 7.21 21.76 -4.08
N LEU A 28 6.04 21.32 -4.56
CA LEU A 28 5.85 20.72 -5.88
C LEU A 28 5.68 21.74 -7.01
N LYS A 29 5.93 23.03 -6.74
CA LYS A 29 5.49 24.09 -7.63
C LYS A 29 6.25 24.16 -8.96
N TYR A 30 7.51 23.71 -9.07
CA TYR A 30 8.22 23.79 -10.37
C TYR A 30 9.21 22.66 -10.72
N ASP A 31 9.65 21.82 -9.78
CA ASP A 31 10.84 20.98 -10.02
C ASP A 31 10.63 19.46 -9.96
N SER A 32 9.48 18.98 -9.49
CA SER A 32 9.18 17.55 -9.46
C SER A 32 7.69 17.22 -9.46
N TRP A 33 7.32 16.11 -10.10
CA TRP A 33 5.95 15.63 -10.16
C TRP A 33 5.87 14.12 -10.37
N ILE A 34 4.69 13.56 -10.14
CA ILE A 34 4.39 12.14 -10.37
C ILE A 34 3.50 12.01 -11.60
N GLU A 35 3.88 11.09 -12.47
CA GLU A 35 3.09 10.60 -13.60
C GLU A 35 2.81 9.11 -13.36
N MET A 36 1.55 8.73 -13.18
CA MET A 36 1.14 7.33 -12.98
C MET A 36 0.84 6.66 -14.30
N ASP A 37 1.22 5.40 -14.42
CA ASP A 37 0.93 4.54 -15.57
C ASP A 37 -0.50 3.99 -15.44
N LEU A 38 -1.48 4.80 -15.85
CA LEU A 38 -2.91 4.45 -15.78
C LEU A 38 -3.30 3.56 -16.97
N GLN A 39 -3.10 2.25 -16.83
CA GLN A 39 -3.52 1.27 -17.83
C GLN A 39 -5.03 1.01 -17.75
N CYS A 40 -5.72 1.23 -18.88
CA CYS A 40 -7.14 0.91 -19.05
C CYS A 40 -7.34 -0.60 -19.31
N SER A 41 -7.21 -1.42 -18.27
CA SER A 41 -7.60 -2.83 -18.31
C SER A 41 -8.39 -3.20 -17.04
N ILE A 42 -9.24 -4.23 -17.13
CA ILE A 42 -10.06 -4.66 -15.99
C ILE A 42 -9.17 -5.27 -14.90
N ASP A 43 -8.11 -5.99 -15.30
CA ASP A 43 -7.15 -6.64 -14.39
C ASP A 43 -6.42 -5.65 -13.48
N THR A 44 -6.24 -4.39 -13.90
CA THR A 44 -5.52 -3.39 -13.09
C THR A 44 -6.33 -2.92 -11.89
N ARG A 45 -7.67 -3.06 -11.88
CA ARG A 45 -8.50 -2.63 -10.75
C ARG A 45 -8.28 -3.49 -9.50
N GLU A 46 -8.26 -4.81 -9.65
CA GLU A 46 -8.02 -5.72 -8.51
C GLU A 46 -6.58 -5.65 -8.00
N HIS A 47 -5.62 -5.34 -8.89
CA HIS A 47 -4.21 -5.22 -8.52
C HIS A 47 -3.87 -3.88 -7.86
N ASN A 48 -4.45 -2.77 -8.33
CA ASN A 48 -4.10 -1.44 -7.84
C ASN A 48 -4.85 -1.05 -6.57
N PHE A 49 -6.07 -1.58 -6.36
CA PHE A 49 -6.91 -1.28 -5.19
C PHE A 49 -6.99 -2.50 -4.26
N GLN A 50 -5.94 -2.69 -3.45
CA GLN A 50 -5.81 -3.87 -2.58
C GLN A 50 -6.71 -3.81 -1.35
N ASP A 51 -7.07 -2.61 -0.89
CA ASP A 51 -7.94 -2.37 0.28
C ASP A 51 -8.53 -0.95 0.21
N TYR A 52 -9.47 -0.61 1.10
CA TYR A 52 -10.17 0.69 1.14
C TYR A 52 -9.23 1.91 1.20
N TRP A 53 -8.06 1.76 1.84
CA TRP A 53 -7.07 2.82 1.97
C TRP A 53 -5.74 2.50 1.26
N ILE A 54 -5.62 1.34 0.61
CA ILE A 54 -4.38 0.87 -0.02
C ILE A 54 -4.52 0.94 -1.53
N VAL A 55 -3.74 1.83 -2.12
CA VAL A 55 -3.71 2.04 -3.56
C VAL A 55 -2.26 1.94 -4.02
N ASN A 56 -1.99 1.13 -5.04
CA ASN A 56 -0.67 1.04 -5.65
C ASN A 56 -0.74 1.24 -7.16
N PHE A 57 0.26 1.90 -7.72
CA PHE A 57 0.40 2.10 -9.16
C PHE A 57 1.88 2.11 -9.53
N GLN A 58 2.19 1.65 -10.73
CA GLN A 58 3.45 1.99 -11.37
C GLN A 58 3.38 3.42 -11.93
N GLY A 59 4.53 4.08 -12.02
CA GLY A 59 4.61 5.39 -12.64
C GLY A 59 6.04 5.90 -12.71
N THR A 60 6.19 7.15 -13.11
CA THR A 60 7.44 7.88 -13.20
C THR A 60 7.43 9.07 -12.23
N TYR A 61 8.48 9.16 -11.40
CA TYR A 61 8.78 10.37 -10.65
C TYR A 61 9.73 11.23 -11.48
N HIS A 62 9.28 12.43 -11.82
CA HIS A 62 10.07 13.40 -12.55
C HIS A 62 10.68 14.41 -11.59
N ARG A 63 11.93 14.75 -11.80
CA ARG A 63 12.66 15.86 -11.18
C ARG A 63 13.39 16.60 -12.31
N LYS A 64 13.61 17.92 -12.19
CA LYS A 64 14.25 18.83 -13.17
C LYS A 64 15.11 18.21 -14.30
N HIS A 65 16.02 17.29 -13.98
CA HIS A 65 16.92 16.64 -14.94
C HIS A 65 16.96 15.10 -14.83
N SER A 66 16.00 14.49 -14.15
CA SER A 66 15.96 13.04 -13.95
C SER A 66 14.54 12.53 -13.81
N SER A 67 14.23 11.47 -14.55
CA SER A 67 12.97 10.75 -14.42
C SER A 67 13.27 9.30 -14.09
N ARG A 68 12.56 8.73 -13.11
CA ARG A 68 12.75 7.34 -12.71
C ARG A 68 11.42 6.66 -12.50
N LYS A 69 11.33 5.42 -13.00
CA LYS A 69 10.17 4.57 -12.77
C LYS A 69 10.18 4.02 -11.36
N HIS A 70 9.02 4.02 -10.73
CA HIS A 70 8.81 3.57 -9.36
C HIS A 70 7.44 2.90 -9.22
N THR A 71 7.34 2.04 -8.21
CA THR A 71 6.06 1.63 -7.65
C THR A 71 5.69 2.64 -6.57
N PHE A 72 4.55 3.29 -6.76
CA PHE A 72 3.97 4.22 -5.80
C PHE A 72 2.88 3.51 -5.01
N ILE A 73 2.86 3.72 -3.71
CA ILE A 73 1.83 3.20 -2.83
C ILE A 73 1.26 4.30 -1.96
N SER A 74 -0.04 4.27 -1.72
CA SER A 74 -0.72 5.07 -0.73
C SER A 74 -1.37 4.15 0.30
N PHE A 75 -1.23 4.50 1.57
CA PHE A 75 -1.91 3.84 2.68
C PHE A 75 -3.02 4.71 3.29
N ASN A 76 -3.37 5.81 2.64
CA ASN A 76 -4.38 6.75 3.11
C ASN A 76 -5.37 7.15 2.02
N GLY A 77 -5.64 6.22 1.09
CA GLY A 77 -6.61 6.39 0.01
C GLY A 77 -6.20 7.44 -1.03
N GLY A 78 -4.90 7.59 -1.28
CA GLY A 78 -4.36 8.47 -2.33
C GLY A 78 -4.03 9.90 -1.90
N LYS A 79 -4.24 10.27 -0.62
CA LYS A 79 -3.92 11.63 -0.12
C LYS A 79 -2.42 11.92 -0.21
N SER A 80 -1.59 10.92 0.07
CA SER A 80 -0.13 10.98 -0.09
C SER A 80 0.41 9.64 -0.55
N TRP A 81 1.60 9.66 -1.13
CA TRP A 81 2.22 8.52 -1.78
C TRP A 81 3.64 8.27 -1.26
N LYS A 82 4.01 7.00 -1.16
CA LYS A 82 5.37 6.55 -0.91
C LYS A 82 5.93 5.92 -2.18
N ILE A 83 7.22 6.13 -2.42
CA ILE A 83 7.98 5.30 -3.36
C ILE A 83 8.45 4.07 -2.60
N ILE A 84 8.05 2.89 -3.05
CA ILE A 84 8.56 1.63 -2.51
C ILE A 84 10.05 1.52 -2.85
N GLY A 85 10.85 1.01 -1.91
CA GLY A 85 12.31 0.97 -2.01
C GLY A 85 12.76 0.54 -3.40
N THR A 86 13.64 1.32 -4.03
CA THR A 86 13.93 1.27 -5.47
C THR A 86 14.43 -0.08 -6.00
N GLN A 87 14.82 -0.98 -5.09
CA GLN A 87 15.27 -2.34 -5.38
C GLN A 87 14.11 -3.36 -5.44
N ILE A 88 12.93 -3.03 -4.91
CA ILE A 88 11.79 -3.94 -4.79
C ILE A 88 10.93 -3.80 -6.04
N GLU A 89 10.83 -4.88 -6.83
CA GLU A 89 9.97 -4.89 -8.03
C GLU A 89 8.64 -5.59 -7.76
N ASN A 90 8.70 -6.83 -7.27
CA ASN A 90 7.52 -7.63 -7.05
C ASN A 90 7.05 -7.41 -5.61
N LEU A 91 5.98 -6.64 -5.40
CA LEU A 91 5.43 -6.35 -4.08
C LEU A 91 4.09 -7.08 -3.89
N ILE A 92 3.96 -7.77 -2.76
CA ILE A 92 2.71 -8.34 -2.26
C ILE A 92 2.36 -7.65 -0.95
N ILE A 93 1.09 -7.32 -0.80
CA ILE A 93 0.51 -6.73 0.41
C ILE A 93 -0.46 -7.74 1.00
N LEU A 94 -0.34 -8.03 2.30
CA LEU A 94 -1.24 -8.95 3.02
C LEU A 94 -1.72 -8.32 4.33
N GLY A 95 -2.82 -8.88 4.85
CA GLY A 95 -3.36 -8.51 6.17
C GLY A 95 -3.71 -7.03 6.27
N HIS A 96 -4.43 -6.51 5.27
CA HIS A 96 -4.88 -5.11 5.23
C HIS A 96 -3.75 -4.07 5.33
N GLY A 97 -2.61 -4.37 4.71
CA GLY A 97 -1.39 -3.54 4.78
C GLY A 97 -0.48 -3.85 5.96
N GLY A 98 -0.82 -4.87 6.76
CA GLY A 98 -0.06 -5.30 7.92
C GLY A 98 1.26 -5.99 7.58
N LEU A 99 1.41 -6.50 6.36
CA LEU A 99 2.66 -7.05 5.85
C LEU A 99 2.85 -6.65 4.39
N LEU A 100 3.98 -6.03 4.10
CA LEU A 100 4.51 -5.86 2.76
C LEU A 100 5.64 -6.87 2.58
N PHE A 101 5.66 -7.55 1.43
CA PHE A 101 6.71 -8.48 1.06
C PHE A 101 7.11 -8.26 -0.37
N GLY A 102 8.40 -8.26 -0.66
CA GLY A 102 8.85 -8.21 -2.04
C GLY A 102 10.23 -8.77 -2.28
N SER A 103 10.60 -8.83 -3.55
CA SER A 103 11.88 -9.35 -4.02
C SER A 103 12.59 -8.32 -4.90
N GLU A 104 13.91 -8.39 -4.90
CA GLU A 104 14.74 -7.64 -5.84
C GLU A 104 14.96 -8.45 -7.13
N LYS A 105 14.83 -7.78 -8.28
CA LYS A 105 14.95 -8.43 -9.59
C LYS A 105 16.36 -8.96 -9.80
N GLY A 106 16.45 -10.21 -10.25
CA GLY A 106 17.75 -10.84 -10.52
C GLY A 106 18.63 -11.02 -9.29
N SER A 107 18.07 -10.84 -8.09
CA SER A 107 18.73 -10.98 -6.80
C SER A 107 18.09 -12.13 -6.03
N ASP A 108 18.80 -12.68 -5.05
CA ASP A 108 18.28 -13.65 -4.09
C ASP A 108 17.81 -12.98 -2.79
N LYS A 109 17.67 -11.64 -2.81
CA LYS A 109 17.27 -10.83 -1.68
C LYS A 109 15.76 -10.61 -1.66
N ILE A 110 15.17 -10.92 -0.52
CA ILE A 110 13.77 -10.60 -0.19
C ILE A 110 13.71 -9.49 0.84
N PHE A 111 12.62 -8.73 0.81
CA PHE A 111 12.33 -7.60 1.68
C PHE A 111 10.96 -7.78 2.31
N PHE A 112 10.81 -7.35 3.56
CA PHE A 112 9.51 -7.32 4.23
C PHE A 112 9.41 -6.16 5.20
N SER A 113 8.18 -5.65 5.39
CA SER A 113 7.86 -4.56 6.29
C SER A 113 6.52 -4.81 6.98
N TYR A 114 6.45 -4.51 8.28
CA TYR A 114 5.23 -4.65 9.09
C TYR A 114 4.52 -3.32 9.36
N ASN A 115 5.08 -2.21 8.85
CA ASN A 115 4.66 -0.86 9.18
C ASN A 115 4.51 0.02 7.93
N GLU A 116 3.79 -0.50 6.93
CA GLU A 116 3.45 0.24 5.70
C GLU A 116 4.69 0.75 4.95
N GLY A 117 5.81 0.02 5.03
CA GLY A 117 7.06 0.38 4.35
C GLY A 117 7.89 1.45 5.05
N ASN A 118 7.58 1.83 6.30
CA ASN A 118 8.40 2.79 7.05
C ASN A 118 9.77 2.21 7.42
N THR A 119 9.81 0.93 7.80
CA THR A 119 11.06 0.19 8.03
C THR A 119 11.01 -1.13 7.27
N TRP A 120 12.13 -1.47 6.64
CA TRP A 120 12.28 -2.71 5.87
C TRP A 120 13.32 -3.62 6.50
N HIS A 121 12.99 -4.91 6.55
CA HIS A 121 13.92 -5.99 6.84
C HIS A 121 14.26 -6.72 5.55
N SER A 122 15.41 -7.40 5.51
CA SER A 122 15.79 -8.19 4.34
C SER A 122 16.49 -9.48 4.70
N LYS A 123 16.44 -10.45 3.78
CA LYS A 123 17.10 -11.75 3.91
C LYS A 123 17.58 -12.25 2.55
N PHE A 124 18.75 -12.88 2.52
CA PHE A 124 19.30 -13.53 1.33
C PHE A 124 18.90 -15.01 1.29
N LEU A 125 18.51 -15.51 0.11
CA LEU A 125 18.09 -16.89 -0.12
C LEU A 125 19.20 -17.81 -0.65
N LYS A 126 20.45 -17.32 -0.67
CA LYS A 126 21.67 -18.04 -1.08
C LYS A 126 21.59 -18.49 -2.55
N TYR A 127 21.62 -17.53 -3.47
CA TYR A 127 21.56 -17.70 -4.93
C TYR A 127 20.21 -18.19 -5.48
N LYS A 128 19.14 -18.08 -4.70
CA LYS A 128 17.79 -18.50 -5.10
C LYS A 128 16.96 -17.27 -5.39
N SER A 129 16.95 -16.84 -6.65
CA SER A 129 16.16 -15.68 -7.07
C SER A 129 14.69 -16.03 -7.15
N VAL A 130 13.85 -15.14 -6.63
CA VAL A 130 12.40 -15.32 -6.63
C VAL A 130 11.88 -15.07 -8.04
N ILE A 131 11.18 -16.06 -8.62
CA ILE A 131 10.54 -15.94 -9.95
C ILE A 131 9.05 -15.70 -9.80
N VAL A 132 8.39 -16.47 -8.93
CA VAL A 132 6.95 -16.41 -8.72
C VAL A 132 6.68 -16.20 -7.25
N MET A 133 5.74 -15.31 -6.94
CA MET A 133 5.23 -15.11 -5.59
C MET A 133 3.71 -15.16 -5.58
N LYS A 134 3.14 -15.81 -4.56
CA LYS A 134 1.70 -15.88 -4.36
C LYS A 134 1.38 -15.67 -2.89
N LYS A 135 0.46 -14.73 -2.61
CA LYS A 135 -0.15 -14.59 -1.28
C LYS A 135 -1.01 -15.82 -0.98
N LEU A 136 -0.89 -16.33 0.23
CA LEU A 136 -1.79 -17.34 0.77
C LEU A 136 -2.63 -16.67 1.84
N GLU A 137 -3.93 -16.48 1.55
CA GLU A 137 -4.85 -15.84 2.47
C GLU A 137 -5.48 -16.89 3.39
N TYR A 138 -4.99 -16.97 4.63
CA TYR A 138 -5.62 -17.71 5.71
C TYR A 138 -5.98 -16.72 6.83
N PRO A 139 -7.16 -16.85 7.47
CA PRO A 139 -7.64 -15.88 8.46
C PRO A 139 -6.64 -15.52 9.56
N ASN A 140 -5.80 -16.48 9.96
CA ASN A 140 -4.85 -16.32 11.06
C ASN A 140 -3.39 -16.54 10.63
N ASN A 141 -3.10 -16.63 9.32
CA ASN A 141 -1.75 -16.95 8.88
C ASN A 141 -1.38 -16.14 7.63
N LEU A 142 -0.55 -15.14 7.84
CA LEU A 142 0.09 -14.41 6.76
C LEU A 142 1.21 -15.29 6.19
N ALA A 143 0.97 -15.87 5.03
CA ALA A 143 1.93 -16.74 4.37
C ALA A 143 2.08 -16.39 2.89
N ILE A 144 3.30 -16.61 2.38
CA ILE A 144 3.65 -16.35 0.99
C ILE A 144 4.36 -17.58 0.45
N ALA A 145 3.81 -18.13 -0.62
CA ALA A 145 4.46 -19.18 -1.40
C ALA A 145 5.31 -18.55 -2.50
N THR A 146 6.51 -19.09 -2.70
CA THR A 146 7.42 -18.63 -3.74
C THR A 146 8.03 -19.81 -4.50
N ILE A 147 8.23 -19.62 -5.80
CA ILE A 147 9.08 -20.48 -6.62
C ILE A 147 10.35 -19.70 -6.91
N ASN A 148 11.48 -20.29 -6.53
CA ASN A 148 12.79 -19.68 -6.63
C ASN A 148 13.68 -20.53 -7.50
N TYR A 149 14.53 -19.89 -8.29
CA TYR A 149 15.47 -20.58 -9.16
C TYR A 149 16.89 -20.34 -8.70
N ASN A 150 17.63 -21.44 -8.55
CA ASN A 150 19.05 -21.38 -8.28
C ASN A 150 19.82 -21.45 -9.60
N THR A 151 20.40 -20.33 -10.01
CA THR A 151 21.14 -20.20 -11.26
C THR A 151 22.41 -21.05 -11.29
N ARG A 152 23.01 -21.36 -10.12
CA ARG A 152 24.24 -22.16 -10.04
C ARG A 152 23.98 -23.65 -10.19
N SER A 153 22.89 -24.14 -9.60
CA SER A 153 22.57 -25.57 -9.62
C SER A 153 21.52 -25.94 -10.66
N ASN A 154 20.91 -24.96 -11.34
CA ASN A 154 19.79 -25.14 -12.25
C ASN A 154 18.60 -25.90 -11.62
N ILE A 155 18.28 -25.59 -10.34
CA ILE A 155 17.22 -26.25 -9.56
C ILE A 155 16.18 -25.21 -9.12
N TYR A 156 14.91 -25.60 -9.20
CA TYR A 156 13.79 -24.85 -8.65
C TYR A 156 13.51 -25.24 -7.20
N TYR A 157 13.23 -24.26 -6.36
CA TYR A 157 12.92 -24.42 -4.94
C TYR A 157 11.57 -23.80 -4.64
N PHE A 158 10.71 -24.56 -3.96
CA PHE A 158 9.49 -24.05 -3.38
C PHE A 158 9.75 -23.60 -1.94
N TYR A 159 9.45 -22.35 -1.62
CA TYR A 159 9.49 -21.84 -0.24
C TYR A 159 8.14 -21.33 0.20
N LEU A 160 7.78 -21.72 1.42
CA LEU A 160 6.65 -21.18 2.16
C LEU A 160 7.17 -20.28 3.29
N PHE A 161 7.02 -18.97 3.13
CA PHE A 161 7.32 -18.01 4.19
C PHE A 161 6.09 -17.83 5.07
N LYS A 162 6.23 -18.10 6.37
CA LYS A 162 5.18 -17.88 7.37
C LYS A 162 5.58 -16.70 8.26
N PHE A 163 4.67 -15.75 8.43
CA PHE A 163 4.91 -14.52 9.21
C PHE A 163 4.15 -14.51 10.55
N SER A 164 3.39 -15.56 10.83
CA SER A 164 2.72 -15.93 12.08
C SER A 164 3.66 -16.28 13.26
N SER A 165 4.94 -15.93 13.16
CA SER A 165 5.92 -16.18 14.22
C SER A 165 6.92 -15.04 14.39
N VAL A 166 6.76 -13.95 13.64
CA VAL A 166 7.64 -12.77 13.72
C VAL A 166 6.98 -11.62 14.48
N LEU A 167 5.66 -11.68 14.65
CA LEU A 167 4.90 -10.79 15.55
C LEU A 167 5.06 -11.20 17.03
N SER A 168 5.56 -12.41 17.29
CA SER A 168 5.85 -12.97 18.61
C SER A 168 7.29 -12.69 19.06
N ASN A 169 7.71 -11.42 19.08
CA ASN A 169 9.03 -11.10 19.64
C ASN A 169 8.98 -11.06 21.18
N ARG A 170 8.94 -12.26 21.77
CA ARG A 170 9.36 -12.70 23.11
C ARG A 170 8.68 -14.05 23.34
N SER A 171 9.49 -15.05 23.66
CA SER A 171 9.25 -16.51 23.69
C SER A 171 8.11 -17.03 24.60
N LEU A 172 7.03 -16.25 24.79
CA LEU A 172 5.87 -16.55 25.63
C LEU A 172 4.53 -16.03 25.03
N MET A 173 4.54 -15.32 23.89
CA MET A 173 3.34 -14.75 23.28
C MET A 173 3.02 -15.45 21.96
N THR A 174 1.83 -16.06 21.88
CA THR A 174 1.17 -16.41 20.61
C THR A 174 1.05 -15.17 19.73
N ASP A 175 0.92 -15.32 18.41
CA ASP A 175 0.54 -14.22 17.50
C ASP A 175 -0.55 -13.37 18.14
N THR A 176 -0.20 -12.14 18.54
CA THR A 176 -1.18 -11.28 19.20
C THR A 176 -2.13 -10.79 18.14
N MET A 177 -3.36 -11.29 18.19
CA MET A 177 -4.47 -10.74 17.43
C MET A 177 -4.66 -9.28 17.79
N CYS A 178 -4.92 -8.44 16.80
CA CYS A 178 -5.15 -7.02 17.05
C CYS A 178 -6.39 -6.84 17.94
N GLN A 179 -6.24 -6.04 18.98
CA GLN A 179 -7.32 -5.60 19.84
C GLN A 179 -7.86 -4.25 19.37
N ARG A 180 -9.03 -3.84 19.86
CA ARG A 180 -9.67 -2.56 19.48
C ARG A 180 -8.73 -1.34 19.59
N LYS A 181 -7.84 -1.33 20.59
CA LYS A 181 -6.85 -0.25 20.83
C LYS A 181 -5.78 -0.14 19.73
N ASP A 182 -5.56 -1.22 18.98
CA ASP A 182 -4.55 -1.32 17.93
C ASP A 182 -5.05 -0.76 16.59
N PHE A 183 -6.34 -0.43 16.53
CA PHE A 183 -6.97 0.22 15.39
C PHE A 183 -7.12 1.72 15.63
N GLN A 184 -7.21 2.46 14.53
CA GLN A 184 -7.52 3.88 14.48
C GLN A 184 -8.61 4.13 13.45
N THR A 185 -9.40 5.16 13.67
CA THR A 185 -10.39 5.60 12.70
C THR A 185 -9.70 6.22 11.50
N TRP A 186 -9.96 5.68 10.32
CA TRP A 186 -9.57 6.25 9.04
C TRP A 186 -10.80 6.72 8.28
N TYR A 187 -10.88 8.02 8.03
CA TYR A 187 -11.98 8.62 7.28
C TYR A 187 -11.69 8.57 5.77
N VAL A 188 -12.74 8.30 4.98
CA VAL A 188 -12.65 8.36 3.52
C VAL A 188 -12.17 9.76 3.10
N PRO A 189 -11.11 9.87 2.29
CA PRO A 189 -10.58 11.13 1.81
C PRO A 189 -11.65 11.95 1.08
N ARG A 190 -11.88 13.18 1.54
CA ARG A 190 -12.68 14.18 0.83
C ARG A 190 -11.85 15.42 0.56
N TYR A 191 -12.26 16.20 -0.45
CA TYR A 191 -11.61 17.47 -0.77
C TYR A 191 -11.75 18.47 0.38
N PHE A 192 -12.95 18.51 0.99
CA PHE A 192 -13.30 19.36 2.13
C PHE A 192 -13.86 18.50 3.28
N ARG A 193 -13.30 18.68 4.49
CA ARG A 193 -13.70 17.96 5.73
C ARG A 193 -13.83 16.44 5.49
N ASN A 194 -14.65 15.74 6.28
CA ASN A 194 -14.93 14.31 6.13
C ASN A 194 -16.39 14.02 5.75
N CYS A 195 -17.26 15.04 5.80
CA CYS A 195 -18.67 14.91 5.46
C CYS A 195 -18.84 15.06 3.95
N PHE A 196 -19.64 14.19 3.34
CA PHE A 196 -20.03 14.30 1.94
C PHE A 196 -21.47 13.81 1.77
N GLN A 197 -22.32 14.63 1.16
CA GLN A 197 -23.75 14.36 0.99
C GLN A 197 -24.44 13.90 2.28
N GLY A 198 -24.13 14.59 3.39
CA GLY A 198 -24.68 14.30 4.71
C GLY A 198 -24.13 13.04 5.40
N GLN A 199 -23.11 12.40 4.83
CA GLN A 199 -22.51 11.18 5.37
C GLN A 199 -21.01 11.32 5.61
N GLN A 200 -20.58 10.92 6.81
CA GLN A 200 -19.19 10.76 7.17
C GLN A 200 -18.87 9.26 7.25
N VAL A 201 -18.14 8.76 6.26
CA VAL A 201 -17.77 7.35 6.15
C VAL A 201 -16.36 7.13 6.69
N PHE A 202 -16.20 6.13 7.57
CA PHE A 202 -14.92 5.76 8.13
C PHE A 202 -14.78 4.25 8.34
N TYR A 203 -13.55 3.82 8.50
CA TYR A 203 -13.17 2.43 8.72
C TYR A 203 -12.21 2.34 9.90
N MET A 204 -12.24 1.20 10.60
CA MET A 204 -11.24 0.88 11.62
C MET A 204 -10.01 0.30 10.95
N LYS A 205 -8.97 1.11 10.79
CA LYS A 205 -7.70 0.76 10.15
C LYS A 205 -6.67 0.37 11.20
N LYS A 206 -5.89 -0.70 10.97
CA LYS A 206 -4.77 -1.06 11.86
C LYS A 206 -3.75 0.07 11.94
N LYS A 207 -3.29 0.43 13.13
CA LYS A 207 -2.21 1.40 13.29
C LYS A 207 -0.91 0.82 12.71
N SER A 208 -0.19 1.62 11.93
CA SER A 208 1.01 1.17 11.23
C SER A 208 2.18 0.82 12.17
N ASN A 209 2.20 1.37 13.38
CA ASN A 209 3.24 1.10 14.38
C ASN A 209 2.93 -0.08 15.32
N VAL A 210 1.81 -0.78 15.12
CA VAL A 210 1.42 -1.91 15.97
C VAL A 210 1.71 -3.24 15.28
N LEU A 211 2.39 -4.11 16.02
CA LEU A 211 2.78 -5.45 15.59
C LEU A 211 1.73 -6.48 16.03
N CYS A 212 0.63 -6.59 15.28
CA CYS A 212 -0.44 -7.56 15.52
C CYS A 212 -1.05 -8.06 14.19
N VAL A 213 -1.70 -9.23 14.23
CA VAL A 213 -2.44 -9.80 13.10
C VAL A 213 -3.86 -9.25 13.09
N ASP A 214 -4.24 -8.60 11.98
CA ASP A 214 -5.63 -8.28 11.70
C ASP A 214 -6.25 -9.48 10.97
N ASN A 215 -7.13 -10.21 11.67
CA ASN A 215 -7.78 -11.43 11.19
C ASN A 215 -9.19 -11.18 10.63
N ARG A 216 -9.59 -9.91 10.50
CA ARG A 216 -10.88 -9.57 9.92
C ARG A 216 -10.87 -9.99 8.46
N THR A 217 -11.84 -10.80 8.05
CA THR A 217 -12.02 -11.16 6.63
C THR A 217 -12.75 -10.08 5.85
N PHE A 218 -13.48 -9.20 6.56
CA PHE A 218 -14.23 -8.10 6.00
C PHE A 218 -14.14 -6.88 6.91
N ILE A 219 -13.82 -5.72 6.33
CA ILE A 219 -13.80 -4.45 7.05
C ILE A 219 -15.09 -3.71 6.76
N ARG A 220 -15.94 -3.59 7.78
CA ARG A 220 -17.21 -2.87 7.66
C ARG A 220 -16.99 -1.36 7.70
N ALA A 221 -17.64 -0.65 6.77
CA ALA A 221 -17.75 0.80 6.82
C ALA A 221 -18.71 1.23 7.94
N GLU A 222 -18.30 2.22 8.72
CA GLU A 222 -19.14 2.93 9.67
C GLU A 222 -19.54 4.28 9.07
N ILE A 223 -20.81 4.65 9.21
CA ILE A 223 -21.39 5.86 8.60
C ILE A 223 -22.06 6.66 9.69
N ASN A 224 -21.56 7.89 9.90
CA ASN A 224 -22.22 8.88 10.74
C ASN A 224 -22.95 9.89 9.86
N GLN A 225 -24.13 10.32 10.30
CA GLN A 225 -24.82 11.46 9.70
C GLN A 225 -24.08 12.75 10.05
N CYS A 226 -24.01 13.69 9.11
CA CYS A 226 -23.41 15.00 9.29
C CYS A 226 -24.16 16.07 8.51
N PRO A 227 -24.04 17.37 8.88
CA PRO A 227 -24.67 18.44 8.11
C PRO A 227 -24.09 18.53 6.69
N CYS A 228 -24.96 18.75 5.70
CA CYS A 228 -24.52 19.05 4.33
C CYS A 228 -23.82 20.42 4.26
N PHE A 229 -22.83 20.54 3.39
CA PHE A 229 -22.17 21.81 3.09
C PHE A 229 -22.42 22.22 1.63
N ILE A 230 -22.12 23.47 1.29
CA ILE A 230 -22.33 24.01 -0.07
C ILE A 230 -21.61 23.16 -1.13
N GLU A 231 -20.47 22.57 -0.78
CA GLU A 231 -19.66 21.71 -1.64
C GLU A 231 -20.34 20.37 -1.99
N ASP A 232 -21.39 19.96 -1.28
CA ASP A 232 -22.13 18.72 -1.55
C ASP A 232 -23.07 18.87 -2.76
N PHE A 233 -23.49 20.10 -3.07
CA PHE A 233 -24.44 20.38 -4.15
C PHE A 233 -23.74 20.45 -5.51
N GLN A 234 -24.41 19.93 -6.55
CA GLN A 234 -23.98 20.14 -7.93
C GLN A 234 -24.37 21.56 -8.35
N TRP A 235 -23.44 22.30 -8.94
CA TRP A 235 -23.77 23.54 -9.62
C TRP A 235 -24.29 23.16 -11.03
N TYR A 236 -25.47 23.69 -11.38
CA TYR A 236 -26.07 23.56 -12.71
C TYR A 236 -25.69 24.75 -13.58
#